data_AF-A0A6N9PT92-F1
#
_entry.id   AF-A0A6N9PT92-F1
#
_cell.length_a   1.000
_cell.length_b   1.000
_cell.length_c   1.000
_cell.angle_alpha   90.00
_cell.angle_beta   90.00
_cell.angle_gamma   90.00
#
_symmetry.space_group_name_H-M   'P 1'
#
loop_
_entity.id
_entity.type
_entity.pdbx_description
1 polymer ?
#
loop_
_entity_poly.entity_id
_entity_poly.type
_entity_poly.pdbx_seq_one_letter_code
_entity_poly.pdbx_strand_id
1 'polypeptide(L)'
;MDLNEYPETGLPGYLQHDLDAYREGLENGSSLLDCLWCELYSSINAAQIDDGAITPEHANYLRRKFLRLDVKETEENKFEMGGQT
;
A
#
# COMPACT_ATOMS: atom_id res chain seq x y z
N MET A 1 -13.73 -10.16 -7.51
CA MET A 1 -12.67 -10.75 -6.65
C MET A 1 -12.72 -9.97 -5.37
N ASP A 2 -13.06 -10.63 -4.26
CA ASP A 2 -13.08 -9.99 -2.95
C ASP A 2 -11.70 -9.39 -2.63
N LEU A 3 -11.69 -8.22 -2.00
CA LEU A 3 -10.49 -7.49 -1.54
C LEU A 3 -9.66 -8.24 -0.47
N ASN A 4 -9.99 -9.50 -0.22
CA ASN A 4 -9.66 -10.20 1.01
C ASN A 4 -8.49 -11.16 0.81
N GLU A 5 -7.37 -10.72 1.37
CA GLU A 5 -6.16 -11.47 1.75
C GLU A 5 -5.23 -11.90 0.62
N TYR A 6 -4.35 -10.99 0.22
CA TYR A 6 -3.07 -11.37 -0.38
C TYR A 6 -2.05 -11.73 0.71
N PRO A 7 -1.08 -12.62 0.44
CA PRO A 7 -0.02 -12.94 1.39
C PRO A 7 0.79 -11.70 1.78
N GLU A 8 1.03 -11.53 3.08
CA GLU A 8 1.94 -10.51 3.66
C GLU A 8 3.31 -11.09 4.01
N THR A 9 3.49 -12.37 3.71
CA THR A 9 4.68 -13.17 3.97
C THR A 9 5.12 -13.87 2.69
N GLY A 10 6.41 -14.13 2.54
CA GLY A 10 6.96 -14.75 1.33
C GLY A 10 7.06 -13.75 0.17
N LEU A 11 7.06 -12.46 0.47
CA LEU A 11 7.38 -11.38 -0.46
C LEU A 11 8.89 -11.46 -0.84
N PRO A 12 9.31 -10.82 -1.93
CA PRO A 12 10.73 -10.59 -2.20
C PRO A 12 11.43 -10.05 -0.95
N GLY A 13 12.66 -10.52 -0.68
CA GLY A 13 13.31 -10.29 0.62
C GLY A 13 13.41 -8.81 1.03
N TYR A 14 13.63 -7.90 0.07
CA TYR A 14 13.65 -6.46 0.32
C TYR A 14 12.26 -5.92 0.69
N LEU A 15 11.21 -6.35 -0.02
CA LEU A 15 9.84 -5.93 0.26
C LEU A 15 9.36 -6.47 1.60
N GLN A 16 9.71 -7.71 1.96
CA GLN A 16 9.41 -8.26 3.27
C GLN A 16 10.10 -7.46 4.38
N HIS A 17 11.39 -7.17 4.21
CA HIS A 17 12.16 -6.38 5.17
C HIS A 17 11.53 -5.01 5.42
N ASP A 18 11.17 -4.28 4.36
CA ASP A 18 10.62 -2.93 4.51
C ASP A 18 9.19 -2.94 5.06
N LEU A 19 8.41 -3.99 4.75
CA LEU A 19 7.09 -4.19 5.35
C LEU A 19 7.20 -4.43 6.85
N ASP A 20 8.13 -5.28 7.27
CA ASP A 20 8.36 -5.59 8.68
C ASP A 20 8.89 -4.35 9.44
N ALA A 21 9.85 -3.62 8.85
CA ALA A 21 10.40 -2.40 9.44
C ALA A 21 9.35 -1.30 9.61
N TYR A 22 8.46 -1.12 8.63
CA TYR A 22 7.36 -0.16 8.74
C TYR A 22 6.34 -0.56 9.81
N ARG A 23 6.00 -1.86 9.93
CA ARG A 23 5.13 -2.37 11.01
C ARG A 23 5.73 -2.14 12.39
N GLU A 24 7.01 -2.48 12.56
CA GLU A 24 7.74 -2.21 13.81
C GLU A 24 7.78 -0.70 14.12
N GLY A 25 7.99 0.13 13.10
CA GLY A 25 7.97 1.59 13.23
C GLY A 25 6.62 2.12 13.71
N LEU A 26 5.52 1.54 13.24
CA LEU A 26 4.17 1.89 13.69
C LEU A 26 3.92 1.44 15.13
N GLU A 27 4.31 0.22 15.48
CA GLU A 27 4.13 -0.37 16.81
C GLU A 27 4.92 0.39 17.89
N ASN A 28 6.14 0.82 17.56
CA ASN A 28 7.04 1.48 18.50
C ASN A 28 6.97 3.02 18.45
N GLY A 29 6.15 3.60 17.57
CA GLY A 29 6.05 5.05 17.42
C GLY A 29 7.35 5.71 16.95
N SER A 30 8.01 5.09 15.95
CA SER A 30 9.29 5.55 15.41
C SER A 30 9.21 7.00 14.92
N SER A 31 10.26 7.78 15.20
CA SER A 31 10.42 9.14 14.67
C SER A 31 10.76 9.17 13.18
N LEU A 32 10.96 8.01 12.55
CA LEU A 32 11.32 7.85 11.14
C LEU A 32 10.19 7.23 10.31
N LEU A 33 8.94 7.33 10.78
CA LEU A 33 7.78 6.75 10.10
C LEU A 33 7.59 7.25 8.67
N ASP A 34 7.93 8.50 8.40
CA ASP A 34 7.91 9.09 7.05
C ASP A 34 8.95 8.44 6.13
N CYS A 35 10.17 8.21 6.63
CA CYS A 35 11.19 7.47 5.90
C CYS A 35 10.74 6.02 5.62
N LEU A 36 10.28 5.31 6.66
CA LEU A 36 9.82 3.91 6.53
C LEU A 36 8.63 3.78 5.57
N TRP A 37 7.73 4.78 5.55
CA TRP A 37 6.64 4.83 4.58
C TRP A 37 7.15 4.95 3.14
N CYS A 38 8.13 5.83 2.90
CA CYS A 38 8.75 6.01 1.58
C CYS A 38 9.50 4.77 1.10
N GLU A 39 10.24 4.10 1.99
CA GLU A 39 10.95 2.85 1.69
C GLU A 39 9.95 1.75 1.30
N LEU A 40 8.92 1.52 2.12
CA LEU A 40 7.90 0.52 1.81
C LEU A 40 7.15 0.83 0.50
N TYR A 41 6.80 2.09 0.26
CA TYR A 41 6.15 2.49 -1.00
C TYR A 41 7.03 2.17 -2.22
N SER A 42 8.33 2.48 -2.12
CA SER A 42 9.29 2.25 -3.20
C SER A 42 9.50 0.75 -3.45
N SER A 43 9.62 -0.05 -2.39
CA SER A 43 9.75 -1.50 -2.50
C SER A 43 8.51 -2.19 -3.07
N ILE A 44 7.31 -1.71 -2.75
CA ILE A 44 6.08 -2.21 -3.41
C ILE A 44 6.12 -1.91 -4.92
N ASN A 45 6.59 -0.73 -5.32
CA ASN A 45 6.70 -0.36 -6.73
C ASN A 45 7.75 -1.20 -7.45
N ALA A 46 8.94 -1.39 -6.88
CA ALA A 46 9.99 -2.22 -7.47
C ALA A 46 9.51 -3.68 -7.67
N ALA A 47 8.84 -4.24 -6.66
CA ALA A 47 8.28 -5.60 -6.74
C ALA A 47 7.21 -5.75 -7.82
N GLN A 48 6.43 -4.69 -8.07
CA GLN A 48 5.38 -4.70 -9.10
C GLN A 48 5.93 -4.43 -10.50
N ILE A 49 6.75 -3.39 -10.66
CA ILE A 49 7.09 -2.79 -11.96
C ILE A 49 8.40 -3.34 -12.51
N ASP A 50 9.43 -3.42 -11.67
CA ASP A 50 10.77 -3.80 -12.11
C ASP A 50 10.93 -5.33 -12.10
N ASP A 51 10.55 -5.97 -11.00
CA ASP A 51 10.71 -7.42 -10.83
C ASP A 51 9.52 -8.24 -11.37
N GLY A 52 8.32 -7.64 -11.40
CA GLY A 52 7.08 -8.36 -11.68
C GLY A 52 6.76 -9.49 -10.67
N ALA A 53 7.31 -9.40 -9.46
CA ALA A 53 7.20 -10.43 -8.41
C ALA A 53 5.83 -10.46 -7.73
N ILE A 54 5.08 -9.35 -7.77
CA ILE A 54 3.71 -9.25 -7.26
C ILE A 54 2.78 -8.63 -8.31
N THR A 55 1.50 -8.99 -8.26
CA THR A 55 0.51 -8.43 -9.20
C THR A 55 0.15 -6.98 -8.83
N PRO A 56 -0.39 -6.19 -9.77
CA PRO A 56 -0.94 -4.87 -9.45
C PRO A 56 -1.98 -4.89 -8.32
N GLU A 57 -2.80 -5.94 -8.25
CA GLU A 57 -3.82 -6.10 -7.20
C GLU A 57 -3.19 -6.35 -5.82
N HIS A 58 -2.13 -7.17 -5.75
CA HIS A 58 -1.37 -7.40 -4.52
C HIS A 58 -0.66 -6.12 -4.07
N ALA A 59 -0.01 -5.41 -4.98
CA ALA A 59 0.61 -4.12 -4.70
C ALA A 59 -0.42 -3.10 -4.17
N ASN A 60 -1.60 -3.03 -4.80
CA ASN A 60 -2.70 -2.18 -4.35
C ASN A 60 -3.24 -2.60 -2.98
N TYR A 61 -3.33 -3.90 -2.69
CA TYR A 61 -3.68 -4.39 -1.35
C TYR A 61 -2.68 -3.89 -0.30
N LEU A 62 -1.37 -4.03 -0.54
CA LEU A 62 -0.34 -3.57 0.40
C LEU A 62 -0.40 -2.04 0.62
N ARG A 63 -0.53 -1.26 -0.45
CA ARG A 63 -0.66 0.21 -0.38
C ARG A 63 -1.88 0.66 0.42
N ARG A 64 -3.03 0.02 0.21
CA ARG A 64 -4.25 0.34 0.97
C ARG A 64 -4.08 -0.01 2.45
N LYS A 65 -3.68 -1.26 2.74
CA LYS A 65 -3.60 -1.78 4.10
C LYS A 65 -2.56 -1.07 4.97
N PHE A 66 -1.35 -0.85 4.44
CA PHE A 66 -0.22 -0.36 5.23
C PHE A 66 0.02 1.14 5.04
N LEU A 67 -0.12 1.65 3.82
CA LEU A 67 0.22 3.04 3.48
C LEU A 67 -0.97 3.99 3.53
N ARG A 68 -2.19 3.48 3.79
CA ARG A 68 -3.45 4.24 3.84
C ARG A 68 -3.71 5.04 2.56
N LEU A 69 -3.28 4.51 1.41
CA LEU A 69 -3.54 5.10 0.09
C LEU A 69 -4.98 4.83 -0.40
N ASP A 70 -5.89 4.55 0.52
CA ASP A 70 -7.32 4.53 0.25
C ASP A 70 -7.78 5.96 -0.05
N VAL A 71 -8.27 6.18 -1.27
CA VAL A 71 -9.11 7.35 -1.54
C VAL A 71 -10.36 7.14 -0.70
N LYS A 72 -10.46 7.85 0.43
CA LYS A 72 -11.77 7.99 1.08
C LYS A 72 -12.67 8.61 0.04
N GLU A 73 -13.73 7.91 -0.34
CA GLU A 73 -14.84 8.53 -1.04
C GLU A 73 -15.38 9.60 -0.07
N THR A 74 -14.93 10.84 -0.22
CA THR A 74 -15.52 11.96 0.49
C THR A 74 -16.91 12.15 -0.11
N GLU A 75 -17.89 12.51 0.72
CA GLU A 75 -19.25 12.86 0.25
C GLU A 75 -19.24 13.95 -0.85
N GLU A 76 -18.12 14.65 -1.03
CA GLU A 76 -17.87 15.65 -2.09
C GLU A 76 -17.81 15.03 -3.49
N ASN A 77 -17.42 13.76 -3.65
CA ASN A 77 -17.29 13.11 -4.96
C ASN A 77 -18.64 12.63 -5.56
N LYS A 78 -19.76 12.79 -4.84
CA LYS A 78 -21.11 12.39 -5.31
C LYS A 78 -21.79 13.43 -6.21
N PHE A 79 -21.32 14.68 -6.24
CA PHE A 79 -22.01 15.78 -6.94
C PHE A 79 -21.51 16.05 -8.37
N GLU A 80 -20.38 15.49 -8.81
CA GLU A 80 -19.80 15.86 -10.12
C GLU A 80 -20.18 14.95 -11.30
N MET A 81 -20.95 13.89 -11.09
CA MET A 81 -21.36 12.94 -12.16
C MET A 81 -22.89 12.77 -12.29
N GLY A 82 -23.67 13.77 -11.86
CA GLY A 82 -25.13 13.70 -11.82
C GLY A 82 -25.88 14.85 -12.50
N GLY A 83 -25.25 15.59 -13.41
CA GLY A 83 -25.86 16.82 -13.95
C GLY A 83 -25.54 17.14 -15.40
N GLN A 84 -25.87 16.25 -16.34
CA GLN A 84 -26.13 16.64 -17.73
C GLN A 84 -27.26 15.79 -18.33
N THR A 85 -28.49 16.28 -18.18
CA THR A 85 -29.57 16.21 -19.18
C THR A 85 -30.40 17.46 -19.06
#